data_AF-A0A7R9YHP0-F1
#
_entry.id   AF-A0A7R9YHP0-F1
#
_cell.length_a   1.000
_cell.length_b   1.000
_cell.length_c   1.000
_cell.angle_alpha   90.00
_cell.angle_beta   90.00
_cell.angle_gamma   90.00
#
_symmetry.space_group_name_H-M   'P 1'
#
loop_
_entity.id
_entity.type
_entity.pdbx_description
1 polymer ?
#
loop_
_entity_poly.entity_id
_entity_poly.type
_entity_poly.pdbx_seq_one_letter_code
_entity_poly.pdbx_strand_id
1 'polypeptide(L)'
;RALDALLDGAHALGTRARPHVLLVTDIGPDPDDAKALLIAAVLHMERHVTLCGVVANGGHQALQRARLARCVLDHLRLPEIPVGVGSNGKESAPMPHEYALPGYAEVDDARVMPGARLIADMLRSAPAKSLRVVLISSLRD
;
A
#
# COMPACT_ATOMS: atom_id res chain seq x y z
N ARG A 1 7.66 21.86 12.20
CA ARG A 1 7.90 23.24 11.69
C ARG A 1 8.15 23.27 10.18
N ALA A 2 9.13 22.56 9.63
CA ALA A 2 9.32 22.48 8.16
C ALA A 2 8.33 21.52 7.48
N LEU A 3 8.00 20.40 8.14
CA LEU A 3 6.96 19.47 7.69
C LEU A 3 5.58 20.14 7.72
N ASP A 4 5.24 20.80 8.83
CA ASP A 4 3.98 21.56 8.95
C ASP A 4 3.82 22.61 7.84
N ALA A 5 4.88 23.36 7.50
CA ALA A 5 4.84 24.34 6.41
C ALA A 5 4.65 23.72 5.01
N LEU A 6 5.16 22.50 4.80
CA LEU A 6 4.91 21.71 3.59
C LEU A 6 3.45 21.20 3.52
N LEU A 7 2.86 20.87 4.66
CA LEU A 7 1.49 20.36 4.80
C LEU A 7 0.44 21.49 4.76
N ASP A 8 0.78 22.67 5.27
CA ASP A 8 -0.07 23.87 5.23
C ASP A 8 -0.22 24.41 3.80
N GLY A 9 0.83 24.29 2.98
CA GLY A 9 0.78 24.64 1.55
C GLY A 9 -0.25 23.80 0.76
N ALA A 10 -0.52 22.57 1.21
CA ALA A 10 -1.50 21.68 0.57
C ALA A 10 -2.97 22.05 0.91
N HIS A 11 -3.21 22.68 2.07
CA HIS A 11 -4.55 23.13 2.48
C HIS A 11 -5.04 24.34 1.66
N ALA A 12 -4.15 25.09 1.02
CA ALA A 12 -4.48 26.25 0.19
C ALA A 12 -5.08 25.90 -1.19
N LEU A 13 -5.10 24.61 -1.57
CA LEU A 13 -5.77 24.12 -2.77
C LEU A 13 -7.22 23.76 -2.42
N GLY A 14 -8.13 24.74 -2.54
CA GLY A 14 -9.51 24.69 -2.05
C GLY A 14 -10.27 23.38 -2.33
N THR A 15 -11.08 22.95 -1.36
CA THR A 15 -12.17 21.93 -1.35
C THR A 15 -12.18 20.80 -2.38
N ARG A 16 -11.04 20.40 -2.94
CA ARG A 16 -10.96 19.24 -3.82
C ARG A 16 -11.16 18.00 -2.97
N ALA A 17 -12.15 17.19 -3.34
CA ALA A 17 -12.40 15.90 -2.72
C ALA A 17 -11.10 15.10 -2.62
N ARG A 18 -10.83 14.56 -1.42
CA ARG A 18 -9.60 13.82 -1.11
C ARG A 18 -9.40 12.70 -2.14
N PRO A 19 -8.24 12.62 -2.79
CA PRO A 19 -7.94 11.53 -3.71
C PRO A 19 -8.10 10.15 -3.07
N HIS A 20 -8.88 9.27 -3.68
CA HIS A 20 -8.95 7.85 -3.31
C HIS A 20 -7.83 7.11 -4.04
N VAL A 21 -6.97 6.40 -3.31
CA VAL A 21 -5.75 5.79 -3.82
C VAL A 21 -5.76 4.29 -3.55
N LEU A 22 -5.53 3.49 -4.60
CA LEU A 22 -5.14 2.09 -4.49
C LEU A 22 -3.66 1.98 -4.85
N LEU A 23 -2.84 1.44 -3.96
CA LEU A 23 -1.40 1.28 -4.19
C LEU A 23 -1.09 -0.14 -4.67
N VAL A 24 -0.31 -0.29 -5.75
CA VAL A 24 0.22 -1.58 -6.21
C VAL A 24 1.74 -1.54 -6.18
N THR A 25 2.37 -2.41 -5.40
CA THR A 25 3.78 -2.31 -4.98
C THR A 25 4.46 -3.67 -4.93
N ASP A 26 5.76 -3.71 -5.15
CA ASP A 26 6.63 -4.85 -4.86
C ASP A 26 7.54 -4.51 -3.68
N ILE A 27 6.92 -4.15 -2.55
CA ILE A 27 7.60 -3.94 -1.26
C ILE A 27 8.48 -5.13 -0.86
N GLY A 28 9.72 -4.87 -0.42
CA GLY A 28 10.64 -5.89 0.10
C GLY A 28 12.11 -5.70 -0.32
N PRO A 29 12.47 -5.81 -1.61
CA PRO A 29 13.83 -5.87 -2.13
C PRO A 29 14.71 -4.70 -1.72
N ASP A 30 14.11 -3.51 -1.68
CA ASP A 30 14.74 -2.28 -1.28
C ASP A 30 13.72 -1.42 -0.50
N PRO A 31 14.16 -0.33 0.15
CA PRO A 31 13.29 0.42 1.04
C PRO A 31 12.36 1.41 0.32
N ASP A 32 12.40 1.54 -1.01
CA ASP A 32 11.67 2.61 -1.71
C ASP A 32 10.16 2.40 -1.70
N ASP A 33 9.70 1.18 -1.94
CA ASP A 33 8.29 0.80 -1.82
C ASP A 33 7.76 0.90 -0.39
N ALA A 34 8.59 0.55 0.60
CA ALA A 34 8.24 0.69 2.01
C ALA A 34 8.06 2.17 2.38
N LYS A 35 8.96 3.05 1.89
CA LYS A 35 8.81 4.51 2.04
C LYS A 35 7.54 5.00 1.35
N ALA A 36 7.24 4.52 0.15
CA ALA A 36 6.03 4.91 -0.58
C ALA A 36 4.75 4.54 0.20
N LEU A 37 4.69 3.34 0.77
CA LEU A 37 3.60 2.91 1.63
C LEU A 37 3.51 3.77 2.90
N LEU A 38 4.63 4.03 3.58
CA LEU A 38 4.68 4.91 4.76
C LEU A 38 4.16 6.32 4.44
N ILE A 39 4.58 6.91 3.31
CA ILE A 39 4.11 8.23 2.87
C ILE A 39 2.61 8.20 2.58
N ALA A 40 2.12 7.19 1.84
CA ALA A 40 0.70 7.06 1.54
C ALA A 40 -0.15 6.91 2.81
N ALA A 41 0.33 6.14 3.79
CA ALA A 41 -0.32 5.95 5.07
C ALA A 41 -0.32 7.24 5.92
N VAL A 42 0.79 7.97 5.98
CA VAL A 42 0.84 9.27 6.66
C VAL A 42 -0.09 10.28 5.99
N LEU A 43 -0.08 10.38 4.66
CA LEU A 43 -1.02 11.25 3.93
C LEU A 43 -2.48 10.84 4.15
N HIS A 44 -2.74 9.55 4.39
CA HIS A 44 -4.06 9.06 4.76
C HIS A 44 -4.48 9.53 6.16
N MET A 45 -3.60 9.35 7.15
CA MET A 45 -3.81 9.80 8.53
C MET A 45 -4.04 11.32 8.61
N GLU A 46 -3.26 12.08 7.83
CA GLU A 46 -3.37 13.55 7.70
C GLU A 46 -4.51 14.01 6.78
N ARG A 47 -5.33 13.07 6.27
CA ARG A 47 -6.51 13.37 5.44
C ARG A 47 -6.20 14.07 4.11
N HIS A 48 -4.97 13.99 3.62
CA HIS A 48 -4.62 14.45 2.27
C HIS A 48 -5.05 13.46 1.20
N VAL A 49 -5.05 12.15 1.50
CA VAL A 49 -5.55 11.08 0.61
C VAL A 49 -6.44 10.10 1.38
N THR A 50 -7.20 9.29 0.66
CA THR A 50 -7.87 8.10 1.21
C THR A 50 -7.15 6.89 0.64
N LEU A 51 -6.24 6.27 1.41
CA LEU A 51 -5.63 5.00 1.02
C LEU A 51 -6.69 3.91 1.13
N CYS A 52 -7.18 3.43 0.00
CA CYS A 52 -8.29 2.48 -0.08
C CYS A 52 -7.83 1.02 0.05
N GLY A 53 -6.55 0.76 -0.21
CA GLY A 53 -5.95 -0.56 -0.10
C GLY A 53 -4.55 -0.60 -0.68
N VAL A 54 -3.89 -1.74 -0.47
CA VAL A 54 -2.55 -2.03 -1.00
C VAL A 54 -2.58 -3.41 -1.66
N VAL A 55 -2.05 -3.56 -2.86
CA VAL A 55 -1.82 -4.85 -3.52
C VAL A 55 -0.32 -5.06 -3.65
N ALA A 56 0.19 -6.14 -3.10
CA ALA A 56 1.60 -6.46 -3.16
C ALA A 56 1.85 -7.58 -4.18
N ASN A 57 2.72 -7.34 -5.15
CA ASN A 57 3.03 -8.30 -6.22
C ASN A 57 4.53 -8.50 -6.41
N GLY A 58 4.91 -9.30 -7.40
CA GLY A 58 6.30 -9.44 -7.82
C GLY A 58 7.10 -10.50 -7.06
N GLY A 59 8.18 -10.96 -7.69
CA GLY A 59 8.94 -12.12 -7.22
C GLY A 59 8.13 -13.42 -7.23
N HIS A 60 8.71 -14.53 -6.78
CA HIS A 60 7.92 -15.69 -6.33
C HIS A 60 7.51 -15.50 -4.86
N GLN A 61 7.08 -14.29 -4.50
CA GLN A 61 7.03 -13.81 -3.12
C GLN A 61 5.82 -12.91 -2.82
N ALA A 62 4.79 -12.89 -3.68
CA ALA A 62 3.67 -11.95 -3.55
C ALA A 62 2.98 -12.04 -2.17
N LEU A 63 2.85 -13.23 -1.59
CA LEU A 63 2.28 -13.43 -0.26
C LEU A 63 3.15 -12.79 0.83
N GLN A 64 4.46 -13.02 0.80
CA GLN A 64 5.42 -12.45 1.74
C GLN A 64 5.41 -10.92 1.69
N ARG A 65 5.35 -10.36 0.48
CA ARG A 65 5.26 -8.91 0.27
C ARG A 65 3.95 -8.33 0.78
N ALA A 66 2.84 -9.04 0.60
CA ALA A 66 1.54 -8.65 1.17
C ALA A 66 1.58 -8.67 2.70
N ARG A 67 2.22 -9.68 3.30
CA ARG A 67 2.42 -9.73 4.76
C ARG A 67 3.30 -8.59 5.25
N LEU A 68 4.32 -8.21 4.48
CA LEU A 68 5.18 -7.07 4.80
C LEU A 68 4.38 -5.76 4.77
N ALA A 69 3.60 -5.51 3.71
CA ALA A 69 2.71 -4.35 3.62
C ALA A 69 1.71 -4.30 4.80
N ARG A 70 1.12 -5.45 5.15
CA ARG A 70 0.21 -5.58 6.30
C ARG A 70 0.92 -5.26 7.62
N CYS A 71 2.12 -5.80 7.83
CA CYS A 71 2.94 -5.53 9.01
C CYS A 71 3.26 -4.03 9.15
N VAL A 72 3.67 -3.38 8.05
CA VAL A 72 3.92 -1.93 8.03
C VAL A 72 2.67 -1.14 8.44
N LEU A 73 1.52 -1.45 7.86
CA LEU A 73 0.26 -0.78 8.22
C LEU A 73 -0.18 -1.05 9.67
N ASP A 74 0.16 -2.21 10.24
CA ASP A 74 -0.11 -2.53 11.64
C ASP A 74 0.74 -1.70 12.60
N HIS A 75 2.01 -1.49 12.29
CA HIS A 75 2.87 -0.55 13.04
C HIS A 75 2.34 0.88 13.02
N LEU A 76 1.67 1.26 11.93
CA LEU A 76 1.00 2.55 11.79
C LEU A 76 -0.42 2.57 12.40
N ARG A 77 -0.89 1.45 12.97
CA ARG A 77 -2.23 1.30 13.55
C ARG A 77 -3.36 1.57 12.53
N LEU A 78 -3.19 1.08 11.31
CA LEU A 78 -4.16 1.18 10.20
C LEU A 78 -4.72 -0.21 9.81
N PRO A 79 -5.33 -0.97 10.74
CA PRO A 79 -5.83 -2.33 10.46
C PRO A 79 -6.98 -2.36 9.44
N GLU A 80 -7.68 -1.25 9.25
CA GLU A 80 -8.83 -1.10 8.36
C GLU A 80 -8.47 -1.04 6.87
N ILE A 81 -7.22 -0.71 6.54
CA ILE A 81 -6.76 -0.64 5.15
C ILE A 81 -6.52 -2.06 4.62
N PRO A 82 -7.29 -2.57 3.64
CA PRO A 82 -7.14 -3.94 3.17
C PRO A 82 -5.84 -4.13 2.38
N VAL A 83 -5.27 -5.34 2.49
CA VAL A 83 -4.05 -5.74 1.77
C VAL A 83 -4.33 -6.96 0.90
N GLY A 84 -3.98 -6.86 -0.37
CA GLY A 84 -4.16 -7.87 -1.40
C GLY A 84 -2.85 -8.56 -1.79
N VAL A 85 -2.90 -9.88 -1.95
CA VAL A 85 -1.84 -10.68 -2.59
C VAL A 85 -2.03 -10.63 -4.10
N GLY A 86 -1.15 -9.91 -4.78
CA GLY A 86 -1.13 -9.81 -6.24
C GLY A 86 -0.44 -11.01 -6.90
N SER A 87 -0.02 -10.81 -8.14
CA SER A 87 0.58 -11.85 -8.97
C SER A 87 2.06 -12.04 -8.67
N ASN A 88 2.52 -13.29 -8.77
CA ASN A 88 3.95 -13.58 -8.78
C ASN A 88 4.60 -12.97 -10.06
N GLY A 89 5.85 -12.53 -9.90
CA GLY A 89 6.71 -11.97 -10.94
C GLY A 89 7.82 -12.93 -11.40
N LYS A 90 8.93 -12.37 -11.87
CA LYS A 90 10.16 -13.11 -12.16
C LYS A 90 10.74 -13.65 -10.85
N GLU A 91 11.28 -14.86 -10.88
CA GLU A 91 11.93 -15.46 -9.72
C GLU A 91 13.10 -14.59 -9.23
N SER A 92 13.13 -14.36 -7.92
CA SER A 92 14.18 -13.63 -7.20
C SER A 92 14.37 -14.29 -5.84
N ALA A 93 15.63 -14.46 -5.44
CA ALA A 93 15.94 -14.98 -4.11
C ALA A 93 15.67 -13.88 -3.07
N PRO A 94 14.92 -14.16 -2.00
CA PRO A 94 14.74 -13.21 -0.90
C PRO A 94 16.07 -12.92 -0.21
N MET A 95 16.36 -11.64 0.01
CA MET A 95 17.40 -11.25 0.93
C MET A 95 16.88 -11.28 2.38
N PRO A 96 17.70 -11.67 3.38
CA PRO A 96 17.24 -11.80 4.77
C PRO A 96 16.64 -10.51 5.37
N HIS A 97 17.06 -9.34 4.88
CA HIS A 97 16.60 -8.05 5.40
C HIS A 97 15.22 -7.63 4.88
N GLU A 98 14.73 -8.21 3.76
CA GLU A 98 13.47 -7.80 3.13
C GLU A 98 12.27 -7.94 4.08
N TYR A 99 12.33 -8.92 4.98
CA TYR A 99 11.24 -9.26 5.90
C TYR A 99 11.64 -9.15 7.38
N ALA A 100 12.75 -8.47 7.67
CA ALA A 100 13.29 -8.32 9.03
C ALA A 100 12.59 -7.20 9.82
N LEU A 101 11.27 -7.10 9.71
CA LEU A 101 10.46 -6.15 10.46
C LEU A 101 9.85 -6.85 11.70
N PRO A 102 9.97 -6.29 12.92
CA PRO A 102 9.34 -6.87 14.10
C PRO A 102 7.83 -7.05 13.87
N GLY A 103 7.24 -8.17 14.24
CA GLY A 103 5.81 -8.42 14.01
C GLY A 103 5.47 -9.02 12.63
N TYR A 104 6.44 -9.19 11.73
CA TYR A 104 6.19 -9.76 10.40
C TYR A 104 5.78 -11.23 10.44
N ALA A 105 6.46 -12.02 11.28
CA ALA A 105 6.20 -13.46 11.40
C ALA A 105 4.78 -13.75 11.94
N GLU A 106 4.23 -12.81 12.69
CA GLU A 106 2.94 -12.83 13.36
C GLU A 106 1.78 -12.40 12.44
N VAL A 107 2.06 -11.87 11.25
CA VAL A 107 1.00 -11.55 10.28
C VAL A 107 0.40 -12.86 9.74
N ASP A 108 -0.85 -13.14 10.12
CA ASP A 108 -1.63 -14.27 9.62
C ASP A 108 -2.07 -14.06 8.16
N ASP A 109 -2.01 -15.11 7.34
CA ASP A 109 -2.46 -15.10 5.95
C ASP A 109 -3.95 -14.74 5.80
N ALA A 110 -4.78 -14.99 6.83
CA ALA A 110 -6.18 -14.55 6.88
C ALA A 110 -6.35 -13.02 6.92
N ARG A 111 -5.27 -12.27 7.16
CA ARG A 111 -5.26 -10.80 7.19
C ARG A 111 -4.91 -10.17 5.85
N VAL A 112 -4.66 -10.98 4.84
CA VAL A 112 -4.53 -10.58 3.44
C VAL A 112 -5.60 -11.28 2.60
N MET A 113 -5.90 -10.75 1.43
CA MET A 113 -6.92 -11.32 0.53
C MET A 113 -6.41 -11.41 -0.90
N PRO A 114 -7.09 -12.11 -1.83
CA PRO A 114 -6.70 -12.09 -3.23
C PRO A 114 -6.69 -10.66 -3.80
N GLY A 115 -5.57 -10.24 -4.40
CA GLY A 115 -5.37 -8.89 -4.93
C GLY A 115 -6.36 -8.53 -6.03
N ALA A 116 -6.62 -9.46 -6.96
CA ALA A 116 -7.64 -9.28 -8.00
C ALA A 116 -9.04 -9.03 -7.43
N ARG A 117 -9.38 -9.67 -6.29
CA ARG A 117 -10.65 -9.41 -5.59
C ARG A 117 -10.67 -7.99 -5.02
N LEU A 118 -9.59 -7.59 -4.33
CA LEU A 118 -9.47 -6.23 -3.78
C LEU A 118 -9.59 -5.16 -4.87
N ILE A 119 -8.85 -5.30 -5.98
CA ILE A 119 -8.91 -4.38 -7.13
C ILE A 119 -10.35 -4.28 -7.66
N ALA A 120 -10.99 -5.42 -7.89
CA ALA A 120 -12.34 -5.46 -8.45
C ALA A 120 -13.38 -4.86 -7.49
N ASP A 121 -13.27 -5.13 -6.18
CA ASP A 121 -14.15 -4.56 -5.16
C ASP A 121 -13.99 -3.03 -5.08
N MET A 122 -12.76 -2.52 -5.17
CA MET A 122 -12.49 -1.08 -5.19
C MET A 122 -13.01 -0.40 -6.46
N LEU A 123 -12.78 -0.99 -7.64
CA LEU A 123 -13.26 -0.44 -8.91
C LEU A 123 -14.79 -0.39 -8.98
N ARG A 124 -15.47 -1.42 -8.45
CA ARG A 124 -16.95 -1.47 -8.42
C ARG A 124 -17.55 -0.49 -7.42
N SER A 125 -16.89 -0.28 -6.29
CA SER A 125 -17.40 0.57 -5.20
C SER A 125 -17.07 2.04 -5.39
N ALA A 126 -16.03 2.36 -6.15
CA ALA A 126 -15.62 3.73 -6.40
C ALA A 126 -16.57 4.44 -7.38
N PRO A 127 -16.95 5.70 -7.11
CA PRO A 127 -17.58 6.55 -8.10
C PRO A 127 -16.78 6.63 -9.40
N ALA A 128 -17.47 6.88 -10.51
CA ALA A 128 -16.83 6.99 -11.82
C ALA A 128 -15.66 7.99 -11.77
N LYS A 129 -14.47 7.54 -12.21
CA LYS A 129 -13.23 8.33 -12.31
C LYS A 129 -12.72 8.90 -10.97
N SER A 130 -13.11 8.33 -9.82
CA SER A 130 -12.67 8.83 -8.50
C SER A 130 -11.46 8.08 -7.92
N LEU A 131 -11.29 6.80 -8.26
CA LEU A 131 -10.17 5.97 -7.81
C LEU A 131 -8.93 6.26 -8.66
N ARG A 132 -7.81 6.51 -7.98
CA ARG A 132 -6.47 6.62 -8.58
C ARG A 132 -5.69 5.38 -8.22
N VAL A 133 -5.15 4.70 -9.21
CA VAL A 133 -4.29 3.54 -8.99
C VAL A 133 -2.85 4.01 -9.14
N VAL A 134 -2.07 3.87 -8.08
CA VAL A 134 -0.64 4.19 -8.06
C VAL A 134 0.13 2.89 -8.25
N LEU A 135 0.78 2.78 -9.40
CA LEU A 135 1.50 1.58 -9.83
C LEU A 135 3.00 1.88 -9.71
N ILE A 136 3.65 1.31 -8.70
CA ILE A 136 5.09 1.43 -8.48
C ILE A 136 5.81 0.08 -8.63
N SER A 137 5.12 -0.88 -9.26
CA SER A 137 5.58 -2.26 -9.50
C SER A 137 5.08 -2.76 -10.87
N SER A 138 5.09 -4.07 -11.09
CA SER A 138 4.62 -4.69 -12.34
C SER A 138 3.13 -4.45 -12.61
N LEU A 139 2.76 -4.34 -13.90
CA LEU A 139 1.38 -4.15 -14.38
C LEU A 139 0.60 -5.46 -14.59
N ARG A 140 0.94 -6.52 -13.86
CA ARG A 140 0.32 -7.85 -14.04
C ARG A 140 -1.09 -7.96 -13.43
N ASP A 141 -1.38 -7.10 -12.45
CA ASP A 141 -2.61 -7.11 -11.64
C ASP A 141 -3.61 -6.03 -12.06
#